data_AF-A0A970EXG5-F1
#
_entry.id   AF-A0A970EXG5-F1
#
_cell.length_a   1.000
_cell.length_b   1.000
_cell.length_c   1.000
_cell.angle_alpha   90.00
_cell.angle_beta   90.00
_cell.angle_gamma   90.00
#
_symmetry.space_group_name_H-M   'P 1'
#
loop_
_entity.id
_entity.type
_entity.pdbx_description
1 polymer ?
#
loop_
_entity_poly.entity_id
_entity_poly.type
_entity_poly.pdbx_seq_one_letter_code
_entity_poly.pdbx_strand_id
1 'polypeptide(L)'
;MDKNTSGGVSAGVGEFELLKRAKHYMDSLAAGVNPIDGTPLDSETILRDERFIRCFSYISGVLNEKIMSYGKSTLQRPTARQIAEQKKQKKRFFLTDEQKASIPITPGPVGINTIAARINDKIDQSVMWGVSGGKLAARLVSLGYLEVTVNEEGGHVRTATELGRASGITTLERTDAVGRRYQQNVYDERMQRFIIDNINELVNDGDSHSESENSGDDSGIVEHESVSVGENESNKNGDVNNTYPPSDHDSDLDDEDFYGI
;
A
#
# COMPACT_ATOMS: atom_id res chain seq x y z
N MET A 1 -40.06 -18.82 33.32
CA MET A 1 -40.95 -17.71 32.92
C MET A 1 -40.14 -16.45 32.62
N ASP A 2 -39.04 -16.60 31.88
CA ASP A 2 -38.89 -16.15 30.49
C ASP A 2 -39.80 -15.00 30.06
N LYS A 3 -39.20 -13.83 29.78
CA LYS A 3 -39.15 -13.23 28.44
C LYS A 3 -37.92 -12.33 28.30
N ASN A 4 -36.85 -12.92 27.76
CA ASN A 4 -35.77 -12.23 27.09
C ASN A 4 -35.61 -12.93 25.73
N THR A 5 -36.02 -12.30 24.63
CA THR A 5 -35.76 -12.76 23.24
C THR A 5 -36.04 -11.55 22.32
N SER A 6 -35.00 -10.82 21.89
CA SER A 6 -34.25 -10.99 20.63
C SER A 6 -35.01 -10.53 19.39
N GLY A 7 -34.38 -9.66 18.61
CA GLY A 7 -34.81 -9.38 17.23
C GLY A 7 -34.12 -8.22 16.54
N GLY A 8 -32.82 -8.00 16.76
CA GLY A 8 -32.02 -7.12 15.89
C GLY A 8 -31.65 -7.85 14.61
N VAL A 9 -32.22 -7.45 13.46
CA VAL A 9 -31.75 -7.84 12.13
C VAL A 9 -32.12 -6.73 11.13
N SER A 10 -31.12 -6.09 10.51
CA SER A 10 -31.20 -5.55 9.13
C SER A 10 -29.91 -4.79 8.76
N ALA A 11 -28.77 -5.46 8.76
CA ALA A 11 -27.53 -4.96 8.16
C ALA A 11 -27.11 -5.95 7.06
N GLY A 12 -27.58 -5.75 5.83
CA GLY A 12 -27.26 -6.63 4.69
C GLY A 12 -28.14 -6.51 3.44
N VAL A 13 -29.27 -5.80 3.50
CA VAL A 13 -30.19 -5.61 2.34
C VAL A 13 -29.74 -4.46 1.41
N GLY A 14 -28.75 -3.67 1.80
CA GLY A 14 -28.64 -2.27 1.35
C GLY A 14 -28.02 -1.96 -0.01
N GLU A 15 -27.03 -2.73 -0.51
CA GLU A 15 -26.22 -2.27 -1.65
C GLU A 15 -26.47 -3.04 -2.95
N PHE A 16 -26.55 -4.38 -2.92
CA PHE A 16 -26.77 -5.18 -4.14
C PHE A 16 -28.11 -4.89 -4.79
N GLU A 17 -29.16 -4.84 -3.98
CA GLU A 17 -30.51 -4.53 -4.44
C GLU A 17 -30.61 -3.08 -4.92
N LEU A 18 -29.84 -2.16 -4.31
CA LEU A 18 -29.73 -0.79 -4.80
C LEU A 18 -29.03 -0.72 -6.16
N LEU A 19 -27.98 -1.50 -6.39
CA LEU A 19 -27.30 -1.58 -7.68
C LEU A 19 -28.23 -2.13 -8.77
N LYS A 20 -28.97 -3.21 -8.48
CA LYS A 20 -29.98 -3.74 -9.41
C LYS A 20 -31.05 -2.71 -9.74
N ARG A 21 -31.55 -2.00 -8.72
CA ARG A 21 -32.56 -0.96 -8.89
C ARG A 21 -32.04 0.22 -9.70
N ALA A 22 -30.82 0.68 -9.44
CA ALA A 22 -30.17 1.74 -10.21
C ALA A 22 -29.98 1.34 -11.67
N LYS A 23 -29.54 0.10 -11.93
CA LYS A 23 -29.42 -0.43 -13.29
C LYS A 23 -30.78 -0.45 -14.00
N HIS A 24 -31.81 -0.95 -13.33
CA HIS A 24 -33.18 -0.94 -13.87
C HIS A 24 -33.65 0.47 -14.24
N TYR A 25 -33.34 1.47 -13.42
CA TYR A 25 -33.71 2.86 -13.72
C TYR A 25 -33.01 3.38 -14.98
N MET A 26 -31.71 3.11 -15.11
CA MET A 26 -30.94 3.52 -16.29
C MET A 26 -31.43 2.82 -17.56
N ASP A 27 -31.79 1.53 -17.49
CA ASP A 27 -32.39 0.80 -18.61
C ASP A 27 -33.72 1.42 -19.05
N SER A 28 -34.61 1.71 -18.10
CA SER A 28 -35.93 2.30 -18.38
C SER A 28 -35.79 3.69 -19.00
N LEU A 29 -34.90 4.53 -18.47
CA LEU A 29 -34.63 5.86 -19.03
C LEU A 29 -34.02 5.79 -20.44
N ALA A 30 -33.09 4.86 -20.68
CA ALA A 30 -32.53 4.62 -22.01
C ALA A 30 -33.61 4.15 -23.02
N ALA A 31 -34.62 3.42 -22.55
CA ALA A 31 -35.77 2.99 -23.35
C ALA A 31 -36.85 4.08 -23.51
N GLY A 32 -36.67 5.26 -22.90
CA GLY A 32 -37.65 6.35 -22.94
C GLY A 32 -38.88 6.09 -22.06
N VAL A 33 -38.74 5.31 -20.98
CA VAL A 33 -39.81 4.90 -20.08
C VAL A 33 -39.52 5.38 -18.65
N ASN A 34 -40.56 5.84 -17.96
CA ASN A 34 -40.50 6.23 -16.56
C ASN A 34 -40.17 5.01 -15.70
N PRO A 35 -39.06 5.02 -14.95
CA PRO A 35 -38.60 3.88 -14.16
C PRO A 35 -39.46 3.57 -12.91
N ILE A 36 -40.41 4.43 -12.55
CA ILE A 36 -41.26 4.27 -11.35
C ILE A 36 -42.57 3.57 -11.68
N ASP A 37 -43.21 3.93 -12.79
CA ASP A 37 -44.55 3.46 -13.15
C ASP A 37 -44.64 2.79 -14.54
N GLY A 38 -43.55 2.80 -15.31
CA GLY A 38 -43.49 2.16 -16.64
C GLY A 38 -44.18 2.95 -17.76
N THR A 39 -44.59 4.19 -17.52
CA THR A 39 -45.22 5.03 -18.56
C THR A 39 -44.18 5.60 -19.53
N PRO A 40 -44.53 5.85 -20.81
CA PRO A 40 -43.62 6.53 -21.74
C PRO A 40 -43.26 7.93 -21.24
N LEU A 41 -42.00 8.32 -21.39
CA LEU A 41 -41.56 9.67 -21.09
C LEU A 41 -42.16 10.68 -22.09
N ASP A 42 -42.51 11.86 -21.58
CA ASP A 42 -43.02 12.99 -22.37
C ASP A 42 -42.11 13.29 -23.57
N SER A 43 -42.68 13.59 -24.75
CA SER A 43 -41.91 13.85 -25.97
C SER A 43 -41.01 15.07 -25.86
N GLU A 44 -41.38 16.05 -25.04
CA GLU A 44 -40.65 17.31 -24.88
C GLU A 44 -39.57 17.25 -23.79
N THR A 45 -39.40 16.11 -23.11
CA THR A 45 -38.40 15.99 -22.05
C THR A 45 -36.98 15.88 -22.61
N ILE A 46 -36.04 16.57 -21.95
CA ILE A 46 -34.61 16.49 -22.27
C ILE A 46 -34.05 15.07 -22.12
N LEU A 47 -34.69 14.21 -21.32
CA LEU A 47 -34.23 12.83 -21.09
C LEU A 47 -34.35 11.93 -22.34
N ARG A 48 -35.12 12.36 -23.34
CA ARG A 48 -35.25 11.68 -24.64
C ARG A 48 -34.22 12.14 -25.69
N ASP A 49 -33.39 13.13 -25.36
CA ASP A 49 -32.28 13.53 -26.23
C ASP A 49 -31.28 12.36 -26.37
N GLU A 50 -30.80 12.13 -27.60
CA GLU A 50 -29.93 11.02 -27.94
C GLU A 50 -28.63 10.97 -27.11
N ARG A 51 -28.17 12.11 -26.58
CA ARG A 51 -26.98 12.18 -25.71
C ARG A 51 -27.29 11.58 -24.35
N PHE A 52 -28.43 11.92 -23.77
CA PHE A 52 -28.86 11.36 -22.48
C PHE A 52 -29.14 9.85 -22.60
N ILE A 53 -29.80 9.40 -23.66
CA ILE A 53 -30.04 7.97 -23.93
C ILE A 53 -28.72 7.18 -23.99
N ARG A 54 -27.71 7.72 -24.68
CA ARG A 54 -26.36 7.10 -24.74
C ARG A 54 -25.70 7.08 -23.36
N CYS A 55 -25.80 8.15 -22.59
CA CYS A 55 -25.28 8.20 -21.21
C CYS A 55 -25.95 7.15 -20.31
N PHE A 56 -27.28 7.02 -20.33
CA PHE A 56 -28.00 6.02 -19.54
C PHE A 56 -27.62 4.60 -19.94
N SER A 57 -27.51 4.33 -21.23
CA SER A 57 -27.08 3.03 -21.76
C SER A 57 -25.66 2.67 -21.29
N TYR A 58 -24.74 3.63 -21.34
CA TYR A 58 -23.37 3.46 -20.85
C TYR A 58 -23.34 3.17 -19.34
N ILE A 59 -24.03 3.98 -18.54
CA ILE A 59 -24.09 3.81 -17.08
C ILE A 59 -24.71 2.45 -16.73
N SER A 60 -25.77 2.03 -17.42
CA SER A 60 -26.34 0.69 -17.24
C SER A 60 -25.32 -0.42 -17.51
N GLY A 61 -24.49 -0.28 -18.54
CA GLY A 61 -23.37 -1.18 -18.83
C GLY A 61 -22.37 -1.28 -17.66
N VAL A 62 -21.91 -0.14 -17.16
CA VAL A 62 -20.98 -0.08 -16.00
C VAL A 62 -21.60 -0.70 -14.73
N LEU A 63 -22.88 -0.40 -14.47
CA LEU A 63 -23.61 -0.98 -13.34
C LEU A 63 -23.77 -2.49 -13.51
N ASN A 64 -24.00 -2.98 -14.73
CA ASN A 64 -24.06 -4.40 -15.02
C ASN A 64 -22.75 -5.11 -14.72
N GLU A 65 -21.60 -4.53 -15.12
CA GLU A 65 -20.28 -5.08 -14.76
C GLU A 65 -20.10 -5.16 -13.24
N LYS A 66 -20.49 -4.11 -12.50
CA LYS A 66 -20.43 -4.10 -11.04
C LYS A 66 -21.34 -5.18 -10.42
N ILE A 67 -22.56 -5.35 -10.92
CA ILE A 67 -23.51 -6.39 -10.48
C ILE A 67 -22.96 -7.80 -10.76
N MET A 68 -22.40 -8.04 -11.95
CA MET A 68 -21.77 -9.31 -12.31
C MET A 68 -20.52 -9.60 -11.47
N SER A 69 -19.81 -8.55 -11.05
CA SER A 69 -18.66 -8.66 -10.13
C SER A 69 -19.07 -8.83 -8.67
N TYR A 70 -20.31 -8.50 -8.29
CA TYR A 70 -20.78 -8.53 -6.90
C TYR A 70 -20.73 -9.94 -6.28
N GLY A 71 -20.96 -10.98 -7.08
CA GLY A 71 -20.79 -12.39 -6.68
C GLY A 71 -19.35 -12.92 -6.74
N LYS A 72 -18.42 -12.15 -7.32
CA LYS A 72 -16.98 -12.44 -7.31
C LYS A 72 -16.26 -11.71 -6.17
N SER A 73 -16.78 -10.58 -5.70
CA SER A 73 -16.28 -9.81 -4.55
C SER A 73 -16.78 -10.31 -3.18
N THR A 74 -17.61 -11.36 -3.14
CA THR A 74 -17.97 -12.11 -1.93
C THR A 74 -17.02 -13.27 -1.64
N LEU A 75 -15.80 -13.27 -2.19
CA LEU A 75 -14.68 -13.74 -1.40
C LEU A 75 -14.63 -12.85 -0.16
N GLN A 76 -15.22 -13.34 0.93
CA GLN A 76 -15.16 -12.73 2.26
C GLN A 76 -13.77 -12.12 2.43
N ARG A 77 -13.68 -10.84 2.83
CA ARG A 77 -12.41 -10.28 3.27
C ARG A 77 -11.80 -11.30 4.22
N PRO A 78 -10.63 -11.87 3.90
CA PRO A 78 -10.10 -12.97 4.67
C PRO A 78 -10.03 -12.53 6.12
N THR A 79 -10.56 -13.37 7.02
CA THR A 79 -10.50 -13.12 8.45
C THR A 79 -9.03 -12.90 8.86
N ALA A 80 -8.78 -12.17 9.95
CA ALA A 80 -7.42 -11.96 10.45
C ALA A 80 -6.65 -13.29 10.59
N ARG A 81 -7.36 -14.38 10.93
CA ARG A 81 -6.81 -15.74 11.00
C ARG A 81 -6.38 -16.29 9.64
N GLN A 82 -7.23 -16.16 8.62
CA GLN A 82 -6.90 -16.55 7.24
C GLN A 82 -5.77 -15.72 6.65
N ILE A 83 -5.72 -14.40 6.95
CA ILE A 83 -4.59 -13.54 6.56
C ILE A 83 -3.31 -14.04 7.23
N ALA A 84 -3.33 -14.31 8.53
CA ALA A 84 -2.17 -14.81 9.27
C ALA A 84 -1.68 -16.16 8.74
N GLU A 85 -2.60 -17.05 8.39
CA GLU A 85 -2.29 -18.37 7.83
C GLU A 85 -1.68 -18.28 6.43
N GLN A 86 -2.24 -17.44 5.56
CA GLN A 86 -1.66 -17.14 4.24
C GLN A 86 -0.25 -16.53 4.37
N LYS A 87 -0.06 -15.61 5.33
CA LYS A 87 1.25 -15.00 5.60
C LYS A 87 2.30 -16.01 6.06
N LYS A 88 1.92 -17.01 6.86
CA LYS A 88 2.82 -18.09 7.31
C LYS A 88 3.30 -18.98 6.16
N GLN A 89 2.50 -19.10 5.09
CA GLN A 89 2.80 -19.96 3.95
C GLN A 89 3.61 -19.24 2.87
N LYS A 90 3.72 -17.90 2.91
CA LYS A 90 4.49 -17.15 1.93
C LYS A 90 5.98 -17.34 2.11
N LYS A 91 6.65 -17.70 1.02
CA LYS A 91 8.10 -17.80 0.93
C LYS A 91 8.73 -16.42 0.97
N ARG A 92 9.99 -16.36 1.40
CA ARG A 92 10.84 -15.16 1.29
C ARG A 92 10.97 -14.73 -0.16
N PHE A 93 11.21 -13.44 -0.36
CA PHE A 93 11.39 -12.86 -1.67
C PHE A 93 12.68 -13.37 -2.31
N PHE A 94 12.59 -13.81 -3.57
CA PHE A 94 13.74 -14.21 -4.36
C PHE A 94 13.41 -14.14 -5.86
N LEU A 95 14.33 -13.61 -6.66
CA LEU A 95 14.33 -13.66 -8.12
C LEU A 95 15.59 -14.34 -8.65
N THR A 96 15.44 -15.18 -9.68
CA THR A 96 16.57 -15.70 -10.45
C THR A 96 17.14 -14.62 -11.37
N ASP A 97 18.35 -14.82 -11.88
CA ASP A 97 18.98 -13.85 -12.77
C ASP A 97 18.23 -13.69 -14.10
N GLU A 98 17.58 -14.75 -14.60
CA GLU A 98 16.70 -14.68 -15.77
C GLU A 98 15.47 -13.81 -15.50
N GLN A 99 14.87 -13.95 -14.30
CA GLN A 99 13.74 -13.13 -13.92
C GLN A 99 14.14 -11.65 -13.79
N LYS A 100 15.29 -11.35 -13.17
CA LYS A 100 15.86 -10.01 -13.08
C LYS A 100 16.11 -9.40 -14.45
N ALA A 101 16.75 -10.16 -15.35
CA ALA A 101 17.04 -9.72 -16.72
C ALA A 101 15.78 -9.42 -17.54
N SER A 102 14.64 -10.04 -17.20
CA SER A 102 13.34 -9.78 -17.84
C SER A 102 12.62 -8.51 -17.36
N ILE A 103 13.14 -7.83 -16.33
CA ILE A 103 12.53 -6.61 -15.78
C ILE A 103 12.91 -5.40 -16.66
N PRO A 104 11.93 -4.61 -17.12
CA PRO A 104 12.22 -3.48 -17.98
C PRO A 104 12.93 -2.35 -17.24
N ILE A 105 14.09 -1.96 -17.75
CA ILE A 105 14.78 -0.71 -17.42
C ILE A 105 14.34 0.32 -18.47
N THR A 106 13.90 1.48 -18.01
CA THR A 106 13.41 2.54 -18.90
C THR A 106 14.27 3.78 -18.78
N PRO A 107 14.60 4.43 -19.91
CA PRO A 107 15.22 5.75 -19.89
C PRO A 107 14.38 6.77 -19.13
N GLY A 108 15.04 7.66 -18.39
CA GLY A 108 14.40 8.76 -17.67
C GLY A 108 14.04 8.48 -16.21
N PRO A 109 13.43 9.47 -15.52
CA PRO A 109 13.21 9.44 -14.08
C PRO A 109 12.07 8.49 -13.69
N VAL A 110 12.40 7.36 -13.07
CA VAL A 110 11.42 6.37 -12.58
C VAL A 110 11.31 6.45 -11.07
N GLY A 111 10.10 6.39 -10.49
CA GLY A 111 9.93 6.39 -9.03
C GLY A 111 10.12 5.00 -8.40
N ILE A 112 10.49 4.95 -7.11
CA ILE A 112 10.79 3.68 -6.40
C ILE A 112 9.61 2.69 -6.41
N ASN A 113 8.37 3.19 -6.32
CA ASN A 113 7.16 2.36 -6.36
C ASN A 113 6.95 1.73 -7.74
N THR A 114 7.29 2.44 -8.82
CA THR A 114 7.24 1.88 -10.17
C THR A 114 8.27 0.77 -10.35
N ILE A 115 9.48 0.93 -9.78
CA ILE A 115 10.50 -0.12 -9.79
C ILE A 115 10.01 -1.35 -9.01
N ALA A 116 9.49 -1.14 -7.79
CA ALA A 116 8.93 -2.22 -6.97
C ALA A 116 7.77 -2.96 -7.66
N ALA A 117 6.89 -2.24 -8.37
CA ALA A 117 5.83 -2.85 -9.15
C ALA A 117 6.38 -3.77 -10.25
N ARG A 118 7.32 -3.27 -11.06
CA ARG A 118 7.96 -4.07 -12.13
C ARG A 118 8.66 -5.33 -11.62
N ILE A 119 9.26 -5.25 -10.43
CA ILE A 119 9.84 -6.41 -9.74
C ILE A 119 8.75 -7.39 -9.33
N ASN A 120 7.69 -6.89 -8.70
CA ASN A 120 6.59 -7.71 -8.21
C ASN A 120 5.77 -8.37 -9.33
N ASP A 121 5.79 -7.83 -10.54
CA ASP A 121 5.19 -8.46 -11.74
C ASP A 121 5.90 -9.76 -12.15
N LYS A 122 7.09 -10.04 -11.60
CA LYS A 122 7.87 -11.25 -11.88
C LYS A 122 7.69 -12.36 -10.84
N ILE A 123 6.86 -12.12 -9.82
CA ILE A 123 6.60 -13.09 -8.76
C ILE A 123 5.11 -13.40 -8.63
N ASP A 124 4.80 -14.60 -8.17
CA ASP A 124 3.47 -14.91 -7.69
C ASP A 124 3.32 -14.43 -6.24
N GLN A 125 2.67 -13.27 -6.08
CA GLN A 125 2.43 -12.66 -4.78
C GLN A 125 1.46 -13.47 -3.90
N SER A 126 0.80 -14.52 -4.40
CA SER A 126 0.02 -15.42 -3.56
C SER A 126 0.90 -16.33 -2.70
N VAL A 127 2.09 -16.69 -3.20
CA VAL A 127 3.03 -17.62 -2.55
C VAL A 127 4.34 -16.97 -2.09
N MET A 128 4.63 -15.74 -2.52
CA MET A 128 5.87 -15.03 -2.19
C MET A 128 5.58 -13.64 -1.60
N TRP A 129 6.42 -13.22 -0.65
CA TRP A 129 6.42 -11.83 -0.17
C TRP A 129 6.92 -10.88 -1.24
N GLY A 130 6.10 -9.89 -1.60
CA GLY A 130 6.49 -8.84 -2.54
C GLY A 130 7.36 -7.76 -1.92
N VAL A 131 8.01 -7.01 -2.80
CA VAL A 131 8.83 -5.84 -2.47
C VAL A 131 7.94 -4.63 -2.27
N SER A 132 8.13 -3.91 -1.17
CA SER A 132 7.51 -2.60 -0.94
C SER A 132 8.50 -1.49 -1.28
N GLY A 133 8.06 -0.48 -2.05
CA GLY A 133 8.89 0.69 -2.34
C GLY A 133 9.33 1.44 -1.07
N GLY A 134 8.51 1.43 0.00
CA GLY A 134 8.88 2.02 1.28
C GLY A 134 10.02 1.28 1.98
N LYS A 135 9.99 -0.07 1.98
CA LYS A 135 11.08 -0.90 2.52
C LYS A 135 12.36 -0.73 1.70
N LEU A 136 12.23 -0.71 0.38
CA LEU A 136 13.36 -0.51 -0.51
C LEU A 136 13.99 0.88 -0.32
N ALA A 137 13.18 1.93 -0.19
CA ALA A 137 13.68 3.27 0.14
C ALA A 137 14.36 3.32 1.51
N ALA A 138 13.83 2.63 2.53
CA ALA A 138 14.49 2.50 3.82
C ALA A 138 15.85 1.78 3.72
N ARG A 139 15.93 0.73 2.88
CA ARG A 139 17.21 0.06 2.61
C ARG A 139 18.20 1.02 1.96
N LEU A 140 17.77 1.80 0.97
CA LEU A 140 18.64 2.81 0.34
C LEU A 140 19.10 3.90 1.33
N VAL A 141 18.31 4.21 2.36
CA VAL A 141 18.76 5.07 3.48
C VAL A 141 19.88 4.37 4.27
N SER A 142 19.69 3.10 4.66
CA SER A 142 20.70 2.35 5.41
C SER A 142 22.03 2.18 4.66
N LEU A 143 21.99 2.18 3.32
CA LEU A 143 23.16 2.12 2.46
C LEU A 143 23.75 3.50 2.14
N GLY A 144 23.17 4.59 2.65
CA GLY A 144 23.66 5.95 2.45
C GLY A 144 23.34 6.59 1.09
N TYR A 145 22.50 5.97 0.26
CA TYR A 145 22.04 6.56 -1.01
C TYR A 145 20.94 7.61 -0.81
N LEU A 146 20.15 7.45 0.25
CA LEU A 146 19.12 8.40 0.66
C LEU A 146 19.40 8.84 2.11
N GLU A 147 18.90 10.01 2.46
CA GLU A 147 18.88 10.51 3.83
C GLU A 147 17.47 10.94 4.21
N VAL A 148 17.17 10.96 5.51
CA VAL A 148 15.90 11.48 6.02
C VAL A 148 16.15 12.92 6.47
N THR A 149 15.48 13.87 5.82
CA THR A 149 15.49 15.28 6.17
C THR A 149 14.12 15.69 6.71
N VAL A 150 14.06 16.85 7.37
CA VAL A 150 12.82 17.45 7.85
C VAL A 150 12.42 18.54 6.85
N ASN A 151 11.18 18.52 6.37
CA ASN A 151 10.66 19.55 5.48
C ASN A 151 10.23 20.81 6.28
N GLU A 152 9.80 21.85 5.56
CA GLU A 152 9.36 23.12 6.17
C GLU A 152 8.17 22.96 7.13
N GLU A 153 7.38 21.89 6.97
CA GLU A 153 6.21 21.56 7.78
C GLU A 153 6.53 20.61 8.95
N GLY A 154 7.81 20.29 9.19
CA GLY A 154 8.25 19.37 10.25
C GLY A 154 8.10 17.88 9.91
N GLY A 155 7.65 17.54 8.71
CA GLY A 155 7.52 16.18 8.20
C GLY A 155 8.84 15.58 7.74
N HIS A 156 9.03 14.28 8.01
CA HIS A 156 10.19 13.54 7.52
C HIS A 156 10.07 13.19 6.04
N VAL A 157 11.00 13.68 5.23
CA VAL A 157 11.10 13.38 3.80
C VAL A 157 12.41 12.67 3.51
N ARG A 158 12.43 11.82 2.47
CA ARG A 158 13.66 11.16 2.02
C ARG A 158 14.22 11.91 0.83
N THR A 159 15.50 12.26 0.86
CA THR A 159 16.18 12.97 -0.22
C THR A 159 17.47 12.24 -0.63
N ALA A 160 17.92 12.49 -1.87
CA ALA A 160 19.14 11.87 -2.39
C ALA A 160 20.37 12.51 -1.76
N THR A 161 21.25 11.68 -1.20
CA THR A 161 22.58 12.09 -0.72
C THR A 161 23.50 12.35 -1.91
N GLU A 162 24.72 12.82 -1.64
CA GLU A 162 25.75 12.95 -2.69
C GLU A 162 26.06 11.61 -3.37
N LEU A 163 26.18 10.54 -2.58
CA LEU A 163 26.33 9.17 -3.11
C LEU A 163 25.12 8.77 -3.95
N GLY A 164 23.91 9.07 -3.48
CA GLY A 164 22.68 8.85 -4.22
C GLY A 164 22.69 9.52 -5.59
N ARG A 165 23.05 10.80 -5.65
CA ARG A 165 23.12 11.59 -6.88
C ARG A 165 24.17 11.04 -7.85
N ALA A 166 25.38 10.79 -7.37
CA ALA A 166 26.44 10.20 -8.19
C ALA A 166 26.02 8.84 -8.79
N SER A 167 25.22 8.08 -8.04
CA SER A 167 24.73 6.75 -8.43
C SER A 167 23.46 6.77 -9.28
N GLY A 168 22.85 7.94 -9.52
CA GLY A 168 21.69 8.08 -10.42
C GLY A 168 20.34 8.34 -9.74
N ILE A 169 20.31 8.75 -8.47
CA ILE A 169 19.10 9.22 -7.79
C ILE A 169 18.99 10.73 -7.88
N THR A 170 17.83 11.26 -8.25
CA THR A 170 17.52 12.69 -8.18
C THR A 170 16.29 12.92 -7.32
N THR A 171 16.33 13.93 -6.45
CA THR A 171 15.13 14.40 -5.75
C THR A 171 14.50 15.52 -6.55
N LEU A 172 13.27 15.32 -7.03
CA LEU A 172 12.50 16.32 -7.76
C LEU A 172 11.43 16.91 -6.86
N GLU A 173 11.21 18.21 -6.97
CA GLU A 173 10.00 18.83 -6.47
C GLU A 173 8.88 18.61 -7.48
N ARG A 174 7.73 18.19 -7.00
CA ARG A 174 6.51 17.99 -7.79
C ARG A 174 5.34 18.65 -7.09
N THR A 175 4.31 18.92 -7.87
CA THR A 175 3.05 19.45 -7.39
C THR A 175 1.98 18.41 -7.68
N ASP A 176 1.16 18.07 -6.69
CA ASP A 176 0.01 17.18 -6.91
C ASP A 176 -1.13 17.92 -7.62
N ALA A 177 -2.19 17.20 -7.98
CA ALA A 177 -3.35 17.79 -8.66
C ALA A 177 -4.06 18.89 -7.85
N VAL A 178 -3.79 18.97 -6.55
CA VAL A 178 -4.39 19.92 -5.59
C VAL A 178 -3.44 21.10 -5.33
N GLY A 179 -2.29 21.17 -6.00
CA GLY A 179 -1.34 22.27 -5.85
C GLY A 179 -0.33 22.08 -4.70
N ARG A 180 -0.35 20.94 -3.98
CA ARG A 180 0.58 20.69 -2.88
C ARG A 180 1.93 20.26 -3.41
N ARG A 181 2.99 20.92 -2.94
CA ARG A 181 4.37 20.57 -3.27
C ARG A 181 4.79 19.34 -2.48
N TYR A 182 5.41 18.38 -3.15
CA TYR A 182 6.01 17.21 -2.54
C TYR A 182 7.34 16.88 -3.21
N GLN A 183 8.21 16.19 -2.49
CA GLN A 183 9.47 15.71 -3.04
C GLN A 183 9.34 14.25 -3.48
N GLN A 184 9.89 13.94 -4.64
CA GLN A 184 9.94 12.59 -5.16
C GLN A 184 11.36 12.22 -5.60
N ASN A 185 11.89 11.14 -5.03
CA ASN A 185 13.11 10.52 -5.52
C ASN A 185 12.81 9.71 -6.79
N VAL A 186 13.59 10.00 -7.83
CA VAL A 186 13.56 9.33 -9.12
C VAL A 186 14.92 8.73 -9.43
N TYR A 187 14.92 7.66 -10.21
CA TYR A 187 16.06 6.76 -10.40
C TYR A 187 16.33 6.63 -11.89
N ASP A 188 17.56 6.92 -12.31
CA ASP A 188 18.03 6.76 -13.68
C ASP A 188 18.22 5.28 -14.05
N GLU A 189 18.61 5.00 -15.29
CA GLU A 189 18.82 3.64 -15.78
C GLU A 189 19.90 2.85 -15.01
N ARG A 190 20.94 3.54 -14.54
CA ARG A 190 22.04 2.90 -13.78
C ARG A 190 21.54 2.47 -12.42
N MET A 191 20.80 3.34 -11.73
CA MET A 191 20.26 3.02 -10.42
C MET A 191 19.09 2.03 -10.48
N GLN A 192 18.26 2.08 -11.53
CA GLN A 192 17.27 1.04 -11.80
C GLN A 192 17.93 -0.34 -11.93
N ARG A 193 19.01 -0.44 -12.71
CA ARG A 193 19.77 -1.69 -12.88
C ARG A 193 20.37 -2.18 -11.56
N PHE A 194 21.05 -1.30 -10.83
CA PHE A 194 21.62 -1.64 -9.51
C PHE A 194 20.57 -2.21 -8.56
N ILE A 195 19.40 -1.56 -8.45
CA ILE A 195 18.32 -2.03 -7.60
C ILE A 195 17.83 -3.41 -8.02
N ILE A 196 17.63 -3.63 -9.32
CA ILE A 196 17.14 -4.90 -9.87
C ILE A 196 18.15 -6.03 -9.65
N ASP A 197 19.43 -5.79 -9.93
CA ASP A 197 20.48 -6.81 -9.87
C ASP A 197 20.68 -7.30 -8.42
N ASN A 198 20.61 -6.38 -7.46
CA ASN A 198 20.85 -6.63 -6.04
C ASN A 198 19.56 -6.82 -5.21
N ILE A 199 18.40 -6.97 -5.86
CA ILE A 199 17.10 -6.92 -5.17
C ILE A 199 16.93 -7.99 -4.09
N ASN A 200 17.51 -9.18 -4.28
CA ASN A 200 17.45 -10.27 -3.31
C ASN A 200 18.13 -9.89 -1.99
N GLU A 201 19.26 -9.19 -2.04
CA GLU A 201 20.01 -8.73 -0.87
C GLU A 201 19.30 -7.53 -0.23
N LEU A 202 18.89 -6.56 -1.05
CA LEU A 202 18.23 -5.34 -0.61
C LEU A 202 16.95 -5.59 0.19
N VAL A 203 16.25 -6.71 -0.06
CA VAL A 203 14.96 -7.03 0.58
C VAL A 203 15.10 -8.01 1.74
N ASN A 204 16.16 -8.83 1.77
CA ASN A 204 16.32 -9.89 2.77
C ASN A 204 17.25 -9.53 3.95
N ASP A 205 18.00 -8.42 3.89
CA ASP A 205 18.92 -7.99 4.96
C ASP A 205 18.25 -7.46 6.26
N GLY A 206 16.98 -7.80 6.49
CA GLY A 206 16.33 -7.66 7.80
C GLY A 206 16.43 -8.92 8.67
N ASP A 207 17.01 -10.02 8.15
CA ASP A 207 16.99 -11.35 8.76
C ASP A 207 18.39 -12.00 8.84
N SER A 208 19.44 -11.23 9.16
CA SER A 208 20.72 -11.83 9.56
C SER A 208 20.58 -12.47 10.94
N HIS A 209 20.20 -13.76 10.95
CA HIS A 209 20.45 -14.66 12.06
C HIS A 209 21.94 -14.66 12.37
N SER A 210 22.29 -14.43 13.63
CA SER A 210 23.45 -15.04 14.24
C SER A 210 23.33 -16.56 14.07
N GLU A 211 24.04 -17.10 13.08
CA GLU A 211 24.45 -18.50 13.12
C GLU A 211 25.44 -18.62 14.27
N SER A 212 24.90 -19.00 15.43
CA SER A 212 25.70 -19.63 16.47
C SER A 212 26.15 -20.97 15.90
N GLU A 213 27.42 -21.02 15.49
CA GLU A 213 28.14 -22.27 15.31
C GLU A 213 28.17 -22.99 16.66
N ASN A 214 27.19 -23.86 16.89
CA ASN A 214 27.25 -24.86 17.93
C ASN A 214 28.00 -26.07 17.39
N SER A 215 29.34 -25.99 17.35
CA SER A 215 30.20 -27.18 17.29
C SER A 215 30.53 -27.58 18.72
N GLY A 216 29.80 -28.57 19.24
CA GLY A 216 30.16 -29.26 20.46
C GLY A 216 31.09 -30.43 20.15
N ASP A 217 32.32 -30.34 20.64
CA ASP A 217 33.17 -31.39 21.25
C ASP A 217 34.54 -30.74 21.51
N ASP A 218 35.34 -31.02 22.51
CA ASP A 218 35.27 -31.60 23.86
C ASP A 218 36.75 -31.58 24.33
N SER A 219 36.93 -31.48 25.65
CA SER A 219 38.16 -31.77 26.40
C SER A 219 39.34 -30.79 26.34
N GLY A 220 39.71 -30.28 27.53
CA GLY A 220 40.99 -29.59 27.73
C GLY A 220 41.08 -28.70 28.96
N ILE A 221 40.79 -29.24 30.14
CA ILE A 221 41.10 -28.62 31.45
C ILE A 221 42.62 -28.42 31.56
N VAL A 222 43.09 -27.19 31.79
CA VAL A 222 44.24 -26.93 32.69
C VAL A 222 44.06 -25.55 33.36
N GLU A 223 44.09 -25.60 34.69
CA GLU A 223 44.11 -24.48 35.63
C GLU A 223 45.39 -23.64 35.47
N HIS A 224 45.32 -22.32 35.72
CA HIS A 224 46.34 -21.61 36.49
C HIS A 224 45.81 -20.28 37.03
N GLU A 225 45.94 -20.12 38.34
CA GLU A 225 45.67 -18.92 39.14
C GLU A 225 46.53 -17.72 38.69
N SER A 226 46.00 -16.50 38.76
CA SER A 226 46.27 -15.53 39.86
C SER A 226 45.87 -14.05 39.55
N VAL A 227 44.97 -13.54 40.40
CA VAL A 227 44.96 -12.25 41.15
C VAL A 227 45.08 -10.88 40.43
N SER A 228 44.03 -10.05 40.58
CA SER A 228 43.96 -8.70 41.23
C SER A 228 42.80 -7.87 40.64
N VAL A 229 41.67 -7.70 41.35
CA VAL A 229 41.27 -6.55 42.20
C VAL A 229 41.31 -5.17 41.52
N GLY A 230 40.13 -4.58 41.38
CA GLY A 230 39.93 -3.16 41.03
C GLY A 230 38.43 -2.83 40.91
N GLU A 231 37.83 -2.39 42.00
CA GLU A 231 36.45 -1.89 42.12
C GLU A 231 36.23 -0.59 41.34
N ASN A 232 35.02 -0.38 40.80
CA ASN A 232 34.25 0.86 40.99
C ASN A 232 32.83 0.79 40.39
N GLU A 233 31.88 0.62 41.31
CA GLU A 233 30.63 1.37 41.50
C GLU A 233 29.86 2.02 40.32
N SER A 234 28.59 1.57 40.23
CA SER A 234 27.37 2.39 40.30
C SER A 234 27.04 3.37 39.16
N ASN A 235 25.99 3.07 38.38
CA ASN A 235 24.74 3.86 38.52
C ASN A 235 23.50 3.16 37.92
N LYS A 236 22.38 3.45 38.57
CA LYS A 236 21.04 2.87 38.44
C LYS A 236 20.14 3.63 37.46
N ASN A 237 19.16 2.88 36.94
CA ASN A 237 17.75 3.23 36.67
C ASN A 237 17.38 4.18 35.52
N GLY A 238 16.35 3.79 34.77
CA GLY A 238 15.45 4.74 34.11
C GLY A 238 14.60 4.18 32.98
N ASP A 239 13.67 3.26 33.26
CA ASP A 239 12.48 3.07 32.42
C ASP A 239 11.72 4.39 32.32
N VAL A 240 11.37 4.82 31.11
CA VAL A 240 10.29 5.81 30.92
C VAL A 240 9.53 5.53 29.62
N ASN A 241 8.30 5.06 29.83
CA ASN A 241 7.19 5.04 28.89
C ASN A 241 6.99 6.42 28.23
N ASN A 242 6.84 6.46 26.91
CA ASN A 242 6.35 7.65 26.21
C ASN A 242 4.85 7.49 25.90
N THR A 243 4.03 8.08 26.76
CA THR A 243 2.58 8.24 26.62
C THR A 243 2.29 9.51 25.82
N TYR A 244 1.58 9.40 24.69
CA TYR A 244 1.00 10.55 23.98
C TYR A 244 -0.26 11.07 24.70
N PRO A 245 -0.46 12.39 24.84
CA PRO A 245 -1.77 12.97 25.10
C PRO A 245 -2.50 13.33 23.78
N PRO A 246 -3.84 13.37 23.78
CA PRO A 246 -4.64 13.76 22.62
C PRO A 246 -4.77 15.29 22.56
N SER A 247 -4.77 15.85 21.36
CA SER A 247 -5.14 17.24 21.12
C SER A 247 -6.43 17.28 20.32
N ASP A 248 -7.51 17.61 21.03
CA ASP A 248 -8.77 18.08 20.48
C ASP A 248 -8.55 19.43 19.78
N HIS A 249 -9.11 19.58 18.58
CA HIS A 249 -9.58 20.89 18.14
C HIS A 249 -10.73 20.71 17.15
N ASP A 250 -11.93 20.93 17.66
CA ASP A 250 -13.10 21.31 16.89
C ASP A 250 -12.84 22.67 16.21
N SER A 251 -13.22 22.76 14.93
CA SER A 251 -13.92 23.93 14.41
C SER A 251 -14.64 23.58 13.10
N ASP A 252 -15.91 23.91 13.11
CA ASP A 252 -16.94 23.66 12.12
C ASP A 252 -16.76 24.40 10.79
N LEU A 253 -17.27 23.76 9.73
CA LEU A 253 -18.13 24.27 8.64
C LEU A 253 -17.77 25.60 7.96
N ASP A 254 -17.56 25.55 6.63
CA ASP A 254 -18.62 25.86 5.68
C ASP A 254 -18.23 25.48 4.24
N ASP A 255 -19.24 25.00 3.53
CA ASP A 255 -19.28 24.61 2.12
C ASP A 255 -18.99 25.79 1.14
N GLU A 256 -18.47 25.48 -0.05
CA GLU A 256 -19.11 25.74 -1.35
C GLU A 256 -18.10 25.73 -2.53
N ASP A 257 -18.57 25.19 -3.66
CA ASP A 257 -18.05 25.27 -5.05
C ASP A 257 -16.69 24.60 -5.36
N PHE A 258 -16.56 23.38 -5.90
CA PHE A 258 -17.18 22.68 -7.04
C PHE A 258 -16.98 23.31 -8.44
N TYR A 259 -16.05 22.67 -9.17
CA TYR A 259 -15.81 22.59 -10.62
C TYR A 259 -15.17 23.74 -11.42
N GLY A 260 -14.12 23.37 -12.18
CA GLY A 260 -13.85 23.98 -13.48
C GLY A 260 -12.49 23.71 -14.13
N ILE A 261 -12.35 22.53 -14.76
CA ILE A 261 -11.40 22.15 -15.84
C ILE A 261 -9.97 21.76 -15.42
#